data_AF-A0A6B2CU71-F1
#
_entry.id   AF-A0A6B2CU71-F1
#
_cell.length_a   1.000
_cell.length_b   1.000
_cell.length_c   1.000
_cell.angle_alpha   90.00
_cell.angle_beta   90.00
_cell.angle_gamma   90.00
#
_symmetry.space_group_name_H-M   'P 1'
#
loop_
_entity.id
_entity.type
_entity.pdbx_description
1 polymer ?
#
loop_
_entity_poly.entity_id
_entity_poly.type
_entity_poly.pdbx_seq_one_letter_code
_entity_poly.pdbx_strand_id
1 'polypeptide(L)'
;VIKLGEVKEPPRRGEKTFCCGAGGANYWYDVPEEKRISHIRFEELVATGASTIVTLCPFCNAMLSDAKRTKESAVAVKDIAEVVAEKLA
;
A
#
# COMPACT_ATOMS: atom_id res chain seq x y z
N VAL A 1 -6.14 20.69 14.50
CA VAL A 1 -6.13 19.58 13.52
C VAL A 1 -4.70 19.05 13.41
N ILE A 2 -4.47 17.77 13.68
CA ILE A 2 -3.13 17.16 13.60
C ILE A 2 -2.76 17.00 12.12
N LYS A 3 -1.58 17.50 11.71
CA LYS A 3 -1.05 17.33 10.35
C LYS A 3 -0.08 16.16 10.33
N LEU A 4 -0.43 15.09 9.60
CA LEU A 4 0.35 13.85 9.55
C LEU A 4 1.47 13.86 8.49
N GLY A 5 1.35 14.72 7.48
CA GLY A 5 2.31 14.83 6.38
C GLY A 5 1.69 15.51 5.16
N GLU A 6 2.42 15.49 4.05
CA GLU A 6 1.92 15.86 2.72
C GLU A 6 1.52 14.58 1.98
N VAL A 7 0.29 14.53 1.45
CA VAL A 7 -0.18 13.39 0.66
C VAL A 7 0.47 13.44 -0.71
N LYS A 8 1.20 12.38 -1.07
CA LYS A 8 1.75 12.19 -2.41
C LYS A 8 0.84 11.23 -3.19
N GLU A 9 0.28 11.75 -4.26
CA GLU A 9 -0.77 11.11 -5.03
C GLU A 9 -0.19 10.33 -6.22
N PRO A 10 -0.44 9.02 -6.37
CA PRO A 10 0.00 8.27 -7.55
C PRO A 10 -0.77 8.67 -8.82
N PRO A 11 -0.30 8.29 -10.02
CA PRO A 11 -1.01 8.51 -11.27
C PRO A 11 -2.41 7.92 -11.27
N ARG A 12 -2.56 6.66 -10.82
CA ARG A 12 -3.89 6.02 -10.65
C ARG A 12 -4.36 6.21 -9.20
N ARG A 13 -5.36 7.08 -9.04
CA ARG A 13 -5.96 7.46 -7.75
C ARG A 13 -7.44 7.79 -7.90
N GLY A 14 -8.15 7.87 -6.78
CA GLY A 14 -9.57 8.25 -6.73
C GLY A 14 -10.51 7.10 -7.11
N GLU A 15 -11.58 7.42 -7.83
CA GLU A 15 -12.57 6.44 -8.25
C GLU A 15 -11.93 5.42 -9.21
N LYS A 16 -12.26 4.13 -9.04
CA LYS A 16 -11.71 3.02 -9.85
C LYS A 16 -10.17 3.00 -9.87
N THR A 17 -9.56 3.43 -8.76
CA THR A 17 -8.11 3.35 -8.57
C THR A 17 -7.59 1.91 -8.70
N PHE A 18 -6.30 1.78 -8.97
CA PHE A 18 -5.63 0.49 -9.07
C PHE A 18 -5.58 -0.25 -7.72
N CYS A 19 -6.00 -1.51 -7.72
CA CYS A 19 -6.17 -2.35 -6.53
C CYS A 19 -4.84 -2.94 -6.02
N CYS A 20 -4.81 -3.43 -4.78
CA CYS A 20 -3.68 -4.20 -4.23
C CYS A 20 -3.64 -5.66 -4.72
N GLY A 21 -4.73 -6.16 -5.30
CA GLY A 21 -4.84 -7.50 -5.86
C GLY A 21 -5.51 -8.54 -4.96
N ALA A 22 -5.70 -8.30 -3.66
CA ALA A 22 -6.25 -9.30 -2.73
C ALA A 22 -7.76 -9.58 -2.84
N GLY A 23 -8.54 -8.64 -3.39
CA GLY A 23 -10.00 -8.76 -3.48
C GLY A 23 -10.45 -9.95 -4.33
N GLY A 24 -11.72 -10.36 -4.19
CA GLY A 24 -12.25 -11.50 -4.95
C GLY A 24 -11.63 -12.84 -4.57
N ALA A 25 -11.17 -12.98 -3.33
CA ALA A 25 -10.46 -14.15 -2.79
C ALA A 25 -9.05 -14.40 -3.36
N ASN A 26 -8.53 -13.53 -4.22
CA ASN A 26 -7.19 -13.64 -4.79
C ASN A 26 -6.06 -13.62 -3.74
N TYR A 27 -6.33 -13.18 -2.51
CA TYR A 27 -5.37 -13.34 -1.40
C TYR A 27 -5.03 -14.82 -1.09
N TRP A 28 -5.96 -15.75 -1.36
CA TRP A 28 -5.86 -17.15 -0.97
C TRP A 28 -5.40 -18.08 -2.10
N TYR A 29 -5.40 -17.59 -3.33
CA TYR A 29 -5.08 -18.37 -4.53
C TYR A 29 -3.88 -17.77 -5.22
N ASP A 30 -3.09 -18.61 -5.88
CA ASP A 30 -2.10 -18.11 -6.82
C ASP A 30 -2.78 -17.78 -8.13
N VAL A 31 -2.90 -16.49 -8.44
CA VAL A 31 -3.50 -16.00 -9.68
C VAL A 31 -2.41 -15.96 -10.75
N PRO A 32 -2.59 -16.63 -11.91
CA PRO A 32 -1.64 -16.54 -13.00
C PRO A 32 -1.49 -15.09 -13.48
N GLU A 33 -0.31 -14.52 -13.29
CA GLU A 33 -0.01 -13.13 -13.61
C GLU A 33 1.48 -12.98 -13.98
N GLU A 34 1.80 -12.18 -15.01
CA GLU A 34 3.21 -11.91 -15.37
C GLU A 34 3.96 -11.20 -14.25
N LYS A 35 3.23 -10.34 -13.52
CA LYS A 35 3.74 -9.62 -12.37
C LYS A 35 2.61 -9.43 -11.36
N ARG A 36 2.91 -9.73 -10.10
CA ARG A 36 1.99 -9.55 -8.98
C ARG A 36 1.35 -8.16 -8.99
N ILE A 37 0.02 -8.10 -8.98
CA ILE A 37 -0.74 -6.84 -8.92
C ILE A 37 -0.26 -5.96 -7.74
N SER A 38 0.01 -6.59 -6.59
CA SER A 38 0.55 -5.91 -5.42
C SER A 38 1.92 -5.27 -5.68
N HIS A 39 2.79 -5.91 -6.48
CA HIS A 39 4.10 -5.36 -6.84
C HIS A 39 3.95 -4.18 -7.79
N ILE A 40 3.05 -4.27 -8.77
CA ILE A 40 2.75 -3.16 -9.69
C ILE A 40 2.25 -1.95 -8.89
N ARG A 41 1.30 -2.16 -7.97
CA ARG A 41 0.78 -1.07 -7.14
C ARG A 41 1.84 -0.52 -6.18
N PHE A 42 2.64 -1.38 -5.57
CA PHE A 42 3.70 -0.97 -4.65
C PHE A 42 4.73 -0.08 -5.34
N GLU A 43 5.21 -0.48 -6.53
CA GLU A 43 6.17 0.33 -7.29
C GLU A 43 5.59 1.69 -7.71
N GLU A 44 4.32 1.73 -8.12
CA GLU A 44 3.64 3.00 -8.43
C GLU A 44 3.58 3.93 -7.21
N LEU A 45 3.31 3.38 -6.01
CA LEU A 45 3.27 4.16 -4.77
C LEU A 45 4.67 4.64 -4.35
N VAL A 46 5.69 3.79 -4.46
CA VAL A 46 7.09 4.16 -4.18
C VAL A 46 7.58 5.25 -5.13
N ALA A 47 7.20 5.19 -6.41
CA ALA A 47 7.57 6.18 -7.43
C ALA A 47 7.06 7.60 -7.12
N THR A 48 6.08 7.76 -6.22
CA THR A 48 5.63 9.09 -5.76
C THR A 48 6.64 9.81 -4.86
N GLY A 49 7.68 9.11 -4.37
CA GLY A 49 8.64 9.64 -3.41
C GLY A 49 8.14 9.64 -1.95
N ALA A 50 6.99 9.02 -1.67
CA ALA A 50 6.50 8.86 -0.30
C ALA A 50 7.40 7.94 0.53
N SER A 51 7.73 8.36 1.76
CA SER A 51 8.45 7.54 2.73
C SER A 51 7.58 6.53 3.46
N THR A 52 6.26 6.75 3.47
CA THR A 52 5.27 5.89 4.13
C THR A 52 4.05 5.71 3.21
N ILE A 53 3.67 4.47 2.98
CA ILE A 53 2.41 4.05 2.39
C ILE A 53 1.44 3.75 3.53
N VAL A 54 0.30 4.44 3.53
CA VAL A 54 -0.76 4.23 4.53
C VAL A 54 -1.92 3.49 3.89
N THR A 55 -2.40 2.46 4.55
CA THR A 55 -3.54 1.65 4.12
C THR A 55 -4.68 1.71 5.13
N LEU A 56 -5.91 1.45 4.68
CA LEU A 56 -7.11 1.38 5.53
C LEU A 56 -7.80 0.00 5.43
N CYS A 57 -7.09 -0.98 4.89
CA CYS A 57 -7.60 -2.33 4.68
C CYS A 57 -6.50 -3.33 5.03
N PRO A 58 -6.78 -4.34 5.89
CA PRO A 58 -5.78 -5.29 6.32
C PRO A 58 -5.19 -6.11 5.16
N PHE A 59 -5.99 -6.39 4.13
CA PHE A 59 -5.50 -7.07 2.93
C PHE A 59 -4.58 -6.19 2.09
N CYS A 60 -4.90 -4.90 1.94
CA CYS A 60 -3.99 -3.96 1.29
C CYS A 60 -2.66 -3.87 2.05
N ASN A 61 -2.71 -3.80 3.38
CA ASN A 61 -1.51 -3.81 4.22
C ASN A 61 -0.70 -5.08 3.98
N ALA A 62 -1.32 -6.26 4.10
CA ALA A 62 -0.64 -7.54 3.93
C ALA A 62 0.02 -7.66 2.54
N MET A 63 -0.71 -7.37 1.46
CA MET A 63 -0.20 -7.46 0.09
C MET A 63 0.95 -6.48 -0.19
N LEU A 64 0.83 -5.24 0.28
CA LEU A 64 1.86 -4.21 0.05
C LEU A 64 3.07 -4.40 0.98
N SER A 65 2.87 -4.92 2.19
CA SER A 65 3.94 -5.33 3.09
C SER A 65 4.71 -6.53 2.55
N ASP A 66 4.03 -7.46 1.88
CA ASP A 66 4.69 -8.55 1.16
C ASP A 66 5.53 -8.04 -0.02
N ALA A 67 4.93 -7.20 -0.87
CA ALA A 67 5.65 -6.54 -1.96
C ALA A 67 6.88 -5.76 -1.47
N LYS A 68 6.75 -5.05 -0.33
CA LYS A 68 7.85 -4.35 0.32
C LYS A 68 9.00 -5.30 0.65
N ARG A 69 8.71 -6.46 1.28
CA ARG A 69 9.72 -7.46 1.65
C ARG A 69 10.42 -8.01 0.41
N THR A 70 9.67 -8.41 -0.62
CA THR A 70 10.23 -8.95 -1.87
C THR A 70 11.09 -7.94 -2.63
N LYS A 71 10.76 -6.65 -2.53
CA LYS A 71 11.49 -5.56 -3.18
C LYS A 71 12.61 -4.96 -2.32
N GLU A 72 12.78 -5.44 -1.09
CA GLU A 72 13.76 -4.93 -0.12
C GLU A 72 13.67 -3.39 0.07
N SER A 73 12.46 -2.84 0.01
CA SER A 73 12.24 -1.39 0.06
C SER A 73 12.24 -0.86 1.49
N ALA A 74 12.88 0.29 1.69
CA ALA A 74 12.90 1.00 2.96
C ALA A 74 11.58 1.74 3.29
N VAL A 75 10.68 1.89 2.31
CA VAL A 75 9.39 2.58 2.51
C VAL A 75 8.56 1.86 3.58
N ALA A 76 8.01 2.62 4.53
CA ALA A 76 7.12 2.05 5.54
C ALA A 76 5.75 1.72 4.92
N VAL A 77 5.15 0.59 5.30
CA VAL A 77 3.76 0.28 5.01
C VAL A 77 3.06 0.18 6.36
N LYS A 78 2.04 1.01 6.58
CA LYS A 78 1.32 1.11 7.86
C LYS A 78 -0.19 1.08 7.66
N ASP A 79 -0.91 0.59 8.65
CA ASP A 79 -2.34 0.85 8.79
C ASP A 79 -2.56 2.28 9.31
N ILE A 80 -3.69 2.89 8.92
CA ILE A 80 -4.06 4.23 9.40
C ILE A 80 -4.16 4.29 10.93
N ALA A 81 -4.59 3.22 11.59
CA ALA A 81 -4.69 3.15 13.04
C ALA A 81 -3.31 3.27 13.72
N GLU A 82 -2.25 2.69 13.14
CA GLU A 82 -0.88 2.83 13.64
C GLU A 82 -0.42 4.29 13.56
N VAL A 83 -0.69 4.94 12.42
CA VAL A 83 -0.33 6.36 12.19
C VAL A 83 -1.07 7.27 13.17
N VAL A 84 -2.33 6.98 13.46
CA VAL A 84 -3.12 7.73 14.44
C VAL A 84 -2.60 7.49 15.86
N ALA A 85 -2.34 6.24 16.24
CA ALA A 85 -1.83 5.88 17.56
C ALA A 85 -0.49 6.55 17.86
N GLU A 86 0.43 6.63 16.89
CA GLU A 86 1.72 7.33 16.99
C GLU A 86 1.60 8.84 17.29
N LYS A 87 0.41 9.43 17.17
CA LYS A 87 0.14 10.85 17.45
C LYS A 87 -0.76 11.08 18.66
N LEU A 88 -1.23 10.02 19.30
CA LEU A 88 -2.01 10.09 20.54
C LEU A 88 -1.12 10.01 21.80
N ALA A 89 0.10 9.51 21.66
CA ALA A 89 1.15 9.57 22.68
C ALA A 89 1.86 10.93 22.66
#